data_AF-A0A7J2R0U6-F1
#
_entry.id   AF-A0A7J2R0U6-F1
#
_cell.length_a   1.000
_cell.length_b   1.000
_cell.length_c   1.000
_cell.angle_alpha   90.00
_cell.angle_beta   90.00
_cell.angle_gamma   90.00
#
_symmetry.space_group_name_H-M   'P 1'
#
loop_
_entity.id
_entity.type
_entity.pdbx_description
1 polymer ?
#
loop_
_entity_poly.entity_id
_entity_poly.type
_entity_poly.pdbx_seq_one_letter_code
_entity_poly.pdbx_strand_id
1 'polypeptide(L)'
;LKHDDTPQKEFERQSVDPNKVDIPETKEQKLPPPKCPDNKKRNPKPAGGWKVKNIPIDDSFKFFKAKNETMPFIYQMEKKMTSILDNIRKDRKISDYGGRGIGRRIKISSSQKGRYVSYRTPIREQPKSIALDATIRNYLKNTVYNKTEIDFPIHFNKYDLMDKIYEYRAPLVLFFVLDSSASMHHVIKQMTDVILSLHREGYRKRDKIALLIFRGKKAVVLQKPTVNFNMAVKKLKEIEGKSYTPMAAALRKVSELIKVEKLKNRNVIPVVFICSDCGANISDKHPNLIAQVESDYTLITQELKELTKKLSKQKIHLVVLEPKKSYATQALGVHTYSAEKIKKNFKKYGNAQVYKFNKYNPNSLILELKKIL
;
A
#
# COMPACT_ATOMS: atom_id res chain seq x y z
N LEU A 1 -52.63 1.52 3.90
CA LEU A 1 -52.73 2.39 2.70
C LEU A 1 -51.68 1.91 1.71
N LYS A 2 -52.14 1.46 0.53
CA LYS A 2 -51.31 0.91 -0.55
C LYS A 2 -50.40 2.03 -1.07
N HIS A 3 -49.10 1.78 -1.23
CA HIS A 3 -48.21 2.72 -1.90
C HIS A 3 -48.26 2.44 -3.41
N ASP A 4 -48.68 3.43 -4.19
CA ASP A 4 -48.65 3.43 -5.65
C ASP A 4 -47.20 3.60 -6.14
N ASP A 5 -46.77 2.72 -7.05
CA ASP A 5 -45.43 2.73 -7.68
C ASP A 5 -45.35 3.67 -8.90
N THR A 6 -46.33 4.56 -9.10
CA THR A 6 -46.31 5.51 -10.22
C THR A 6 -45.33 6.66 -9.96
N PRO A 7 -44.43 6.99 -10.90
CA PRO A 7 -43.50 8.10 -10.73
C PRO A 7 -44.24 9.44 -10.59
N GLN A 8 -43.79 10.28 -9.65
CA GLN A 8 -44.32 11.63 -9.44
C GLN A 8 -44.21 12.45 -10.72
N LYS A 9 -45.33 13.09 -11.13
CA LYS A 9 -45.45 13.90 -12.37
C LYS A 9 -44.37 14.99 -12.53
N GLU A 10 -43.76 15.45 -11.45
CA GLU A 10 -42.67 16.44 -11.49
C GLU A 10 -41.36 15.90 -12.08
N PHE A 11 -41.21 14.57 -12.26
CA PHE A 11 -39.99 13.94 -12.77
C PHE A 11 -40.16 13.26 -14.14
N GLU A 12 -41.29 13.45 -14.83
CA GLU A 12 -41.41 13.03 -16.22
C GLU A 12 -40.48 13.88 -17.10
N ARG A 13 -39.47 13.23 -17.69
CA ARG A 13 -38.57 13.88 -18.64
C ARG A 13 -39.38 14.25 -19.89
N GLN A 14 -39.58 15.54 -20.09
CA GLN A 14 -40.09 16.04 -21.37
C GLN A 14 -39.13 15.63 -22.49
N SER A 15 -39.67 14.97 -23.52
CA SER A 15 -38.92 14.62 -24.72
C SER A 15 -38.58 15.91 -25.47
N VAL A 16 -37.33 16.34 -25.40
CA VAL A 16 -36.84 17.48 -26.17
C VAL A 16 -36.55 16.99 -27.59
N ASP A 17 -37.19 17.62 -28.57
CA ASP A 17 -36.99 17.37 -29.99
C ASP A 17 -35.58 17.89 -30.39
N PRO A 18 -34.63 17.03 -30.82
CA PRO A 18 -33.23 17.43 -31.00
C PRO A 18 -33.02 18.52 -32.07
N ASN A 19 -34.02 18.75 -32.92
CA ASN A 19 -33.98 19.75 -33.98
C ASN A 19 -34.60 21.11 -33.58
N LYS A 20 -35.17 21.24 -32.37
CA LYS A 20 -35.84 22.45 -31.86
C LYS A 20 -35.40 22.78 -30.43
N VAL A 21 -34.10 22.86 -30.22
CA VAL A 21 -33.54 23.40 -28.97
C VAL A 21 -33.20 24.87 -29.20
N ASP A 22 -34.15 25.77 -28.94
CA ASP A 22 -33.87 27.20 -28.87
C ASP A 22 -33.09 27.49 -27.59
N ILE A 23 -31.76 27.48 -27.70
CA ILE A 23 -30.87 27.94 -26.63
C ILE A 23 -30.87 29.47 -26.70
N PRO A 24 -31.31 30.19 -25.65
CA PRO A 24 -31.21 31.64 -25.67
C PRO A 24 -29.74 32.05 -25.68
N GLU A 25 -29.27 32.57 -26.81
CA GLU A 25 -27.92 33.13 -26.93
C GLU A 25 -27.75 34.32 -25.98
N THR A 26 -26.87 34.17 -25.00
CA THR A 26 -26.47 35.25 -24.09
C THR A 26 -25.84 36.42 -24.88
N LYS A 27 -26.09 37.67 -24.44
CA LYS A 27 -25.61 38.91 -25.12
C LYS A 27 -24.10 38.93 -25.43
N GLU A 28 -23.28 38.14 -24.74
CA GLU A 28 -21.84 37.99 -25.01
C GLU A 28 -21.51 37.27 -26.34
N GLN A 29 -22.40 36.41 -26.85
CA GLN A 29 -22.18 35.66 -28.09
C GLN A 29 -22.42 36.48 -29.37
N LYS A 30 -23.06 37.66 -29.27
CA LYS A 30 -23.32 38.56 -30.41
C LYS A 30 -22.21 39.59 -30.66
N LEU A 31 -21.11 39.56 -29.90
CA LEU A 31 -20.01 40.46 -30.15
C LEU A 31 -19.26 40.04 -31.43
N PRO A 32 -18.99 40.97 -32.37
CA PRO A 32 -18.21 40.65 -33.55
C PRO A 32 -16.80 40.20 -33.12
N PRO A 33 -16.17 39.30 -33.89
CA PRO A 33 -14.80 38.88 -33.59
C PRO A 33 -13.87 40.09 -33.52
N PRO A 34 -12.91 40.12 -32.58
CA PRO A 34 -12.03 41.27 -32.39
C PRO A 34 -11.27 41.57 -33.69
N LYS A 35 -11.31 42.84 -34.12
CA LYS A 35 -10.75 43.32 -35.41
C LYS A 35 -9.22 43.23 -35.53
N CYS A 36 -8.51 42.84 -34.48
CA CYS A 36 -7.06 42.77 -34.51
C CYS A 36 -6.60 41.30 -34.54
N PRO A 37 -5.81 40.87 -35.55
CA PRO A 37 -5.15 39.57 -35.49
C PRO A 37 -4.21 39.57 -34.30
N ASP A 38 -4.36 38.57 -33.42
CA ASP A 38 -3.60 38.42 -32.18
C ASP A 38 -2.16 37.95 -32.52
N ASN A 39 -1.35 38.85 -33.08
CA ASN A 39 0.04 38.59 -33.49
C ASN A 39 1.03 38.51 -32.31
N LYS A 40 0.54 38.54 -31.07
CA LYS A 40 1.39 38.32 -29.90
C LYS A 40 1.56 36.82 -29.67
N LYS A 41 2.77 36.30 -29.91
CA LYS A 41 3.21 34.99 -29.38
C LYS A 41 2.90 34.96 -27.88
N ARG A 42 1.83 34.25 -27.50
CA ARG A 42 1.50 34.01 -26.09
C ARG A 42 2.62 33.14 -25.52
N ASN A 43 3.57 33.75 -24.82
CA ASN A 43 4.44 33.02 -23.90
C ASN A 43 3.56 32.67 -22.70
N PRO A 44 3.13 31.40 -22.51
CA PRO A 44 2.34 31.06 -21.34
C PRO A 44 3.23 31.21 -20.11
N LYS A 45 3.11 32.34 -19.40
CA LYS A 45 3.58 32.40 -18.01
C LYS A 45 2.75 31.35 -17.26
N PRO A 46 3.37 30.39 -16.56
CA PRO A 46 2.61 29.39 -15.82
C PRO A 46 1.68 30.11 -14.84
N ALA A 47 0.40 29.75 -14.86
CA ALA A 47 -0.63 30.29 -13.98
C ALA A 47 -0.08 30.40 -12.56
N GLY A 48 -0.26 31.57 -11.92
CA GLY A 48 0.23 31.92 -10.59
C GLY A 48 -0.44 31.11 -9.46
N GLY A 49 -0.46 29.80 -9.57
CA GLY A 49 -0.73 28.90 -8.48
C GLY A 49 0.44 28.95 -7.49
N TRP A 50 0.12 29.04 -6.21
CA TRP A 50 1.11 28.98 -5.14
C TRP A 50 1.90 27.67 -5.28
N LYS A 51 3.22 27.78 -5.51
CA LYS A 51 4.12 26.61 -5.41
C LYS A 51 3.93 26.03 -4.01
N VAL A 52 3.94 24.70 -3.86
CA VAL A 52 3.70 23.96 -2.60
C VAL A 52 4.50 24.50 -1.39
N LYS A 53 5.60 25.22 -1.62
CA LYS A 53 6.41 25.90 -0.60
C LYS A 53 5.75 27.13 0.03
N ASN A 54 4.72 27.69 -0.57
CA ASN A 54 4.21 29.01 -0.21
C ASN A 54 2.84 28.96 0.50
N ILE A 55 2.24 27.78 0.71
CA ILE A 55 0.97 27.68 1.44
C ILE A 55 1.18 28.21 2.87
N PRO A 56 0.45 29.25 3.32
CA PRO A 56 0.53 29.68 4.71
C PRO A 56 0.08 28.54 5.61
N ILE A 57 0.97 28.14 6.52
CA ILE A 57 0.70 27.07 7.48
C ILE A 57 -0.27 27.65 8.50
N ASP A 58 -1.49 27.13 8.50
CA ASP A 58 -2.57 27.54 9.39
C ASP A 58 -2.12 27.52 10.86
N ASP A 59 -2.47 28.58 11.60
CA ASP A 59 -1.92 28.90 12.92
C ASP A 59 -2.40 27.97 14.04
N SER A 60 -3.28 27.01 13.73
CA SER A 60 -3.73 25.96 14.64
C SER A 60 -2.63 24.97 15.05
N PHE A 61 -1.46 25.01 14.42
CA PHE A 61 -0.29 24.18 14.77
C PHE A 61 0.76 24.88 15.66
N LYS A 62 0.54 26.14 16.09
CA LYS A 62 1.51 26.91 16.88
C LYS A 62 1.67 26.46 18.35
N PHE A 63 0.83 25.56 18.86
CA PHE A 63 0.89 25.13 20.28
C PHE A 63 2.15 24.35 20.69
N PHE A 64 3.02 23.95 19.77
CA PHE A 64 4.26 23.20 20.08
C PHE A 64 5.56 23.92 19.69
N LYS A 65 5.50 25.20 19.31
CA LYS A 65 6.67 25.90 18.74
C LYS A 65 7.54 26.66 19.74
N ALA A 66 7.15 26.71 21.02
CA ALA A 66 7.89 27.45 22.04
C ALA A 66 8.48 26.51 23.09
N LYS A 67 9.59 25.83 22.74
CA LYS A 67 10.82 25.73 23.55
C LYS A 67 11.82 24.78 22.88
N ASN A 68 12.98 25.37 22.61
CA ASN A 68 14.30 24.78 22.42
C ASN A 68 14.66 24.28 21.00
N GLU A 69 15.46 25.14 20.37
CA GLU A 69 16.57 24.88 19.47
C GLU A 69 17.05 23.42 19.45
N THR A 70 16.49 22.66 18.53
CA THR A 70 17.16 21.69 17.68
C THR A 70 16.07 21.20 16.75
N MET A 71 16.08 21.66 15.49
CA MET A 71 15.28 20.97 14.46
C MET A 71 15.65 19.49 14.55
N PRO A 72 14.70 18.57 14.82
CA PRO A 72 15.04 17.16 14.92
C PRO A 72 15.70 16.75 13.60
N PHE A 73 16.90 16.16 13.66
CA PHE A 73 17.64 15.60 12.53
C PHE A 73 16.77 14.73 11.58
N ILE A 74 15.63 14.24 12.09
CA ILE A 74 14.52 13.61 11.39
C ILE A 74 14.02 14.41 10.17
N TYR A 75 14.08 15.74 10.18
CA TYR A 75 13.68 16.59 9.04
C TYR A 75 14.79 16.77 7.99
N GLN A 76 16.07 16.63 8.34
CA GLN A 76 17.18 16.69 7.38
C GLN A 76 17.36 15.37 6.61
N MET A 77 16.86 14.26 7.13
CA MET A 77 16.93 12.94 6.47
C MET A 77 15.63 12.55 5.75
N GLU A 78 15.18 13.35 4.78
CA GLU A 78 14.24 12.88 3.75
C GLU A 78 14.95 11.93 2.76
N LYS A 79 15.50 10.81 3.26
CA LYS A 79 15.77 9.67 2.37
C LYS A 79 14.43 9.13 1.91
N LYS A 80 14.15 9.25 0.61
CA LYS A 80 12.98 8.62 -0.01
C LYS A 80 13.07 7.11 0.21
N MET A 81 11.96 6.55 0.69
CA MET A 81 11.64 5.12 0.68
C MET A 81 11.65 4.60 -0.76
N THR A 82 12.60 3.73 -1.12
CA THR A 82 12.82 3.34 -2.54
C THR A 82 13.10 1.86 -2.77
N SER A 83 13.93 1.19 -1.95
CA SER A 83 14.53 -0.09 -2.38
C SER A 83 13.54 -1.25 -2.55
N ILE A 84 12.66 -1.51 -1.58
CA ILE A 84 11.63 -2.57 -1.72
C ILE A 84 10.57 -2.16 -2.72
N LEU A 85 10.16 -0.89 -2.75
CA LEU A 85 9.12 -0.43 -3.69
C LEU A 85 9.57 -0.59 -5.14
N ASP A 86 10.86 -0.39 -5.42
CA ASP A 86 11.43 -0.54 -6.76
C ASP A 86 11.51 -2.01 -7.19
N ASN A 87 11.85 -2.92 -6.29
CA ASN A 87 11.81 -4.37 -6.56
C ASN A 87 10.35 -4.85 -6.78
N ILE A 88 9.42 -4.38 -5.97
CA ILE A 88 7.98 -4.67 -6.13
C ILE A 88 7.45 -4.16 -7.46
N ARG A 89 7.96 -3.02 -7.93
CA ARG A 89 7.57 -2.43 -9.21
C ARG A 89 8.03 -3.29 -10.38
N LYS A 90 9.22 -3.89 -10.32
CA LYS A 90 9.77 -4.75 -11.39
C LYS A 90 9.01 -6.07 -11.53
N ASP A 91 8.57 -6.66 -10.41
CA ASP A 91 7.92 -7.98 -10.41
C ASP A 91 6.47 -7.98 -10.90
N ARG A 92 5.82 -6.82 -11.00
CA ARG A 92 4.39 -6.74 -11.32
C ARG A 92 4.13 -6.51 -12.81
N LYS A 93 3.72 -7.58 -13.49
CA LYS A 93 3.00 -7.49 -14.76
C LYS A 93 1.63 -6.82 -14.53
N ILE A 94 1.19 -6.07 -15.54
CA ILE A 94 -0.01 -5.21 -15.57
C ILE A 94 -1.19 -5.81 -14.78
N SER A 95 -1.81 -5.00 -13.91
CA SER A 95 -2.98 -5.44 -13.14
C SER A 95 -4.28 -5.23 -13.91
N ASP A 96 -5.03 -6.30 -14.16
CA ASP A 96 -6.34 -6.22 -14.82
C ASP A 96 -7.48 -5.76 -13.90
N TYR A 97 -7.18 -5.57 -12.62
CA TYR A 97 -8.13 -5.20 -11.59
C TYR A 97 -8.07 -3.70 -11.28
N GLY A 98 -9.23 -3.04 -11.25
CA GLY A 98 -9.41 -1.70 -10.70
C GLY A 98 -9.51 -1.74 -9.17
N GLY A 99 -8.36 -1.74 -8.49
CA GLY A 99 -8.30 -1.75 -7.02
C GLY A 99 -9.16 -0.67 -6.35
N ARG A 100 -9.74 -0.97 -5.17
CA ARG A 100 -10.46 0.01 -4.35
C ARG A 100 -9.47 0.85 -3.51
N GLY A 101 -9.51 2.17 -3.68
CA GLY A 101 -8.64 3.13 -2.99
C GLY A 101 -7.43 3.54 -3.83
N ILE A 102 -6.97 4.79 -3.72
CA ILE A 102 -5.80 5.31 -4.47
C ILE A 102 -4.67 5.52 -3.46
N GLY A 103 -3.61 4.73 -3.57
CA GLY A 103 -2.35 4.98 -2.87
C GLY A 103 -1.56 6.09 -3.55
N ARG A 104 -0.42 6.48 -2.98
CA ARG A 104 0.44 7.54 -3.57
C ARG A 104 1.88 7.10 -3.85
N ARG A 105 2.29 5.88 -3.46
CA ARG A 105 3.69 5.42 -3.59
C ARG A 105 3.96 4.74 -4.92
N ILE A 106 3.46 3.51 -5.10
CA ILE A 106 3.91 2.63 -6.18
C ILE A 106 3.02 2.80 -7.41
N LYS A 107 3.63 3.24 -8.51
CA LYS A 107 3.00 3.28 -9.84
C LYS A 107 2.87 1.86 -10.39
N ILE A 108 1.66 1.48 -10.75
CA ILE A 108 1.28 0.19 -11.31
C ILE A 108 0.43 0.45 -12.55
N SER A 109 0.72 -0.27 -13.64
CA SER A 109 -0.15 -0.27 -14.80
C SER A 109 -1.46 -1.01 -14.49
N SER A 110 -2.58 -0.37 -14.75
CA SER A 110 -3.93 -0.90 -14.56
C SER A 110 -4.71 -0.83 -15.87
N SER A 111 -5.54 -1.82 -16.14
CA SER A 111 -6.42 -1.82 -17.31
C SER A 111 -7.73 -1.04 -17.10
N GLN A 112 -8.10 -0.71 -15.86
CA GLN A 112 -9.45 -0.20 -15.55
C GLN A 112 -9.47 1.20 -14.90
N LYS A 113 -8.43 1.59 -14.16
CA LYS A 113 -8.45 2.81 -13.34
C LYS A 113 -7.09 3.48 -13.29
N GLY A 114 -7.07 4.81 -13.24
CA GLY A 114 -5.88 5.61 -13.05
C GLY A 114 -5.78 6.72 -14.09
N ARG A 115 -4.57 7.26 -14.28
CA ARG A 115 -4.26 8.22 -15.34
C ARG A 115 -3.98 7.45 -16.63
N TYR A 116 -4.60 7.78 -17.77
CA TYR A 116 -4.22 7.17 -19.04
C TYR A 116 -2.77 7.54 -19.39
N VAL A 117 -1.93 6.53 -19.64
CA VAL A 117 -0.50 6.73 -19.91
C VAL A 117 -0.04 6.04 -21.19
N SER A 118 -0.65 4.90 -21.52
CA SER A 118 -0.25 4.10 -22.68
C SER A 118 -1.45 3.29 -23.19
N TYR A 119 -1.28 2.56 -24.28
CA TYR A 119 -2.31 1.70 -24.87
C TYR A 119 -1.71 0.34 -25.25
N ARG A 120 -2.56 -0.66 -25.47
CA ARG A 120 -2.17 -1.98 -25.99
C ARG A 120 -3.25 -2.54 -26.91
N THR A 121 -2.88 -3.53 -27.71
CA THR A 121 -3.86 -4.39 -28.37
C THR A 121 -4.73 -5.09 -27.31
N PRO A 122 -6.06 -5.15 -27.50
CA PRO A 122 -6.95 -5.86 -26.60
C PRO A 122 -6.52 -7.32 -26.44
N ILE A 123 -6.33 -7.77 -25.19
CA ILE A 123 -5.99 -9.17 -24.88
C ILE A 123 -7.17 -10.08 -25.15
N ARG A 124 -8.37 -9.53 -24.94
CA ARG A 124 -9.63 -10.16 -25.32
C ARG A 124 -10.09 -9.53 -26.61
N GLU A 125 -10.94 -10.26 -27.32
CA GLU A 125 -11.60 -9.81 -28.54
C GLU A 125 -12.26 -8.43 -28.47
N GLN A 126 -12.60 -7.96 -27.25
CA GLN A 126 -13.16 -6.64 -27.02
C GLN A 126 -12.32 -5.84 -26.01
N PRO A 127 -12.09 -4.54 -26.27
CA PRO A 127 -11.42 -3.66 -25.33
C PRO A 127 -12.29 -3.45 -24.08
N LYS A 128 -11.65 -3.40 -22.91
CA LYS A 128 -12.34 -2.99 -21.67
C LYS A 128 -12.57 -1.48 -21.62
N SER A 129 -11.66 -0.72 -22.21
CA SER A 129 -11.76 0.74 -22.29
C SER A 129 -11.03 1.22 -23.53
N ILE A 130 -11.77 1.81 -24.47
CA ILE A 130 -11.24 2.19 -25.78
C ILE A 130 -10.29 3.39 -25.67
N ALA A 131 -9.10 3.23 -26.22
CA ALA A 131 -8.11 4.28 -26.46
C ALA A 131 -8.40 4.90 -27.83
N LEU A 132 -9.33 5.87 -27.87
CA LEU A 132 -9.84 6.44 -29.13
C LEU A 132 -8.72 7.04 -29.99
N ASP A 133 -7.79 7.78 -29.38
CA ASP A 133 -6.59 8.32 -30.00
C ASP A 133 -5.71 7.23 -30.64
N ALA A 134 -5.45 6.15 -29.89
CA ALA A 134 -4.63 5.05 -30.36
C ALA A 134 -5.34 4.17 -31.40
N THR A 135 -6.65 4.03 -31.28
CA THR A 135 -7.52 3.29 -32.20
C THR A 135 -7.56 3.98 -33.56
N ILE A 136 -7.79 5.30 -33.57
CA ILE A 136 -7.70 6.11 -34.78
C ILE A 136 -6.30 6.00 -35.40
N ARG A 137 -5.26 6.13 -34.59
CA ARG A 137 -3.88 5.99 -35.08
C ARG A 137 -3.60 4.61 -35.69
N ASN A 138 -4.14 3.55 -35.11
CA ASN A 138 -3.94 2.19 -35.61
C ASN A 138 -4.71 1.96 -36.91
N TYR A 139 -5.97 2.40 -36.96
CA TYR A 139 -6.77 2.41 -38.18
C TYR A 139 -6.05 3.13 -39.32
N LEU A 140 -5.58 4.35 -39.09
CA LEU A 140 -4.85 5.13 -40.11
C LEU A 140 -3.54 4.47 -40.55
N LYS A 141 -2.86 3.72 -39.66
CA LYS A 141 -1.69 2.93 -40.05
C LYS A 141 -2.06 1.78 -40.98
N ASN A 142 -3.15 1.08 -40.67
CA ASN A 142 -3.65 -0.03 -41.47
C ASN A 142 -4.13 0.43 -42.84
N THR A 143 -4.82 1.57 -42.93
CA THR A 143 -5.27 2.11 -44.22
C THR A 143 -4.09 2.50 -45.12
N VAL A 144 -3.06 3.15 -44.55
CA VAL A 144 -1.83 3.48 -45.29
C VAL A 144 -1.10 2.22 -45.76
N TYR A 145 -0.98 1.20 -44.90
CA TYR A 145 -0.29 -0.05 -45.25
C TYR A 145 -1.03 -0.81 -46.37
N ASN A 146 -2.36 -0.86 -46.30
CA ASN A 146 -3.20 -1.54 -47.27
C ASN A 146 -3.53 -0.69 -48.51
N LYS A 147 -3.04 0.56 -48.58
CA LYS A 147 -3.34 1.54 -49.65
C LYS A 147 -4.85 1.72 -49.91
N THR A 148 -5.64 1.70 -48.85
CA THR A 148 -7.09 1.90 -48.94
C THR A 148 -7.43 3.38 -48.74
N GLU A 149 -8.39 3.89 -49.52
CA GLU A 149 -8.93 5.23 -49.29
C GLU A 149 -9.69 5.31 -47.96
N ILE A 150 -9.71 6.50 -47.37
CA ILE A 150 -10.41 6.76 -46.10
C ILE A 150 -11.78 7.29 -46.44
N ASP A 151 -12.82 6.52 -46.12
CA ASP A 151 -14.22 6.92 -46.26
C ASP A 151 -14.80 7.37 -44.91
N PHE A 152 -15.75 8.30 -44.95
CA PHE A 152 -16.45 8.83 -43.78
C PHE A 152 -17.93 8.46 -43.82
N PRO A 153 -18.52 7.97 -42.71
CA PRO A 153 -17.95 7.87 -41.37
C PRO A 153 -16.91 6.74 -41.22
N ILE A 154 -15.94 6.93 -40.32
CA ILE A 154 -14.88 5.94 -40.07
C ILE A 154 -15.47 4.70 -39.38
N HIS A 155 -15.30 3.53 -39.99
CA HIS A 155 -15.68 2.24 -39.43
C HIS A 155 -14.44 1.52 -38.88
N PHE A 156 -14.39 1.33 -37.56
CA PHE A 156 -13.29 0.60 -36.92
C PHE A 156 -13.53 -0.90 -36.94
N ASN A 157 -12.55 -1.66 -37.43
CA ASN A 157 -12.54 -3.11 -37.26
C ASN A 157 -12.04 -3.49 -35.86
N LYS A 158 -12.35 -4.71 -35.45
CA LYS A 158 -11.89 -5.30 -34.17
C LYS A 158 -10.37 -5.21 -33.99
N TYR A 159 -9.61 -5.31 -35.07
CA TYR A 159 -8.14 -5.24 -35.07
C TYR A 159 -7.60 -3.81 -34.97
N ASP A 160 -8.44 -2.80 -35.21
CA ASP A 160 -8.08 -1.39 -35.05
C ASP A 160 -8.20 -0.94 -33.61
N LEU A 161 -9.10 -1.58 -32.85
CA LEU A 161 -9.41 -1.22 -31.48
C LEU A 161 -8.18 -1.36 -30.57
N MET A 162 -7.93 -0.33 -29.78
CA MET A 162 -6.86 -0.30 -28.78
C MET A 162 -7.42 -0.12 -27.38
N ASP A 163 -6.81 -0.81 -26.42
CA ASP A 163 -7.17 -0.80 -25.00
C ASP A 163 -6.34 0.23 -24.23
N LYS A 164 -7.01 1.09 -23.43
CA LYS A 164 -6.33 2.05 -22.55
C LYS A 164 -5.56 1.33 -21.44
N ILE A 165 -4.30 1.70 -21.27
CA ILE A 165 -3.49 1.39 -20.09
C ILE A 165 -3.42 2.64 -19.21
N TYR A 166 -3.90 2.45 -18.00
CA TYR A 166 -3.85 3.45 -16.96
C TYR A 166 -2.63 3.24 -16.06
N GLU A 167 -2.09 4.31 -15.50
CA GLU A 167 -1.18 4.28 -14.38
C GLU A 167 -1.96 4.57 -13.09
N TYR A 168 -1.97 3.58 -12.20
CA TYR A 168 -2.60 3.61 -10.90
C TYR A 168 -1.53 3.59 -9.80
N ARG A 169 -1.79 4.23 -8.67
CA ARG A 169 -0.87 4.19 -7.53
C ARG A 169 -1.43 3.26 -6.45
N ALA A 170 -0.75 2.15 -6.19
CA ALA A 170 -1.24 1.15 -5.25
C ALA A 170 -1.03 1.55 -3.79
N PRO A 171 -2.00 1.27 -2.91
CA PRO A 171 -1.85 1.44 -1.47
C PRO A 171 -0.91 0.38 -0.90
N LEU A 172 0.02 0.84 -0.05
CA LEU A 172 0.89 0.01 0.75
C LEU A 172 0.19 -0.35 2.06
N VAL A 173 0.33 -1.59 2.51
CA VAL A 173 -0.21 -2.03 3.80
C VAL A 173 0.90 -2.68 4.61
N LEU A 174 1.21 -2.06 5.75
CA LEU A 174 2.25 -2.49 6.67
C LEU A 174 1.61 -3.31 7.79
N PHE A 175 2.01 -4.56 7.93
CA PHE A 175 1.59 -5.44 9.01
C PHE A 175 2.72 -5.54 10.02
N PHE A 176 2.55 -4.95 11.19
CA PHE A 176 3.47 -5.12 12.32
C PHE A 176 3.01 -6.28 13.19
N VAL A 177 3.89 -7.24 13.39
CA VAL A 177 3.69 -8.45 14.19
C VAL A 177 4.69 -8.38 15.33
N LEU A 178 4.24 -7.97 16.51
CA LEU A 178 5.11 -7.74 17.65
C LEU A 178 5.03 -8.92 18.62
N ASP A 179 6.19 -9.33 19.07
CA ASP A 179 6.35 -10.27 20.17
C ASP A 179 6.15 -9.55 21.51
N SER A 180 5.25 -10.08 22.34
CA SER A 180 5.00 -9.59 23.70
C SER A 180 5.72 -10.43 24.76
N SER A 181 6.78 -11.14 24.41
CA SER A 181 7.58 -11.89 25.36
C SER A 181 8.25 -10.98 26.40
N ALA A 182 8.59 -11.53 27.56
CA ALA A 182 9.25 -10.78 28.64
C ALA A 182 10.56 -10.11 28.17
N SER A 183 11.34 -10.78 27.32
CA SER A 183 12.58 -10.24 26.71
C SER A 183 12.33 -9.06 25.77
N MET A 184 11.09 -8.89 25.30
CA MET A 184 10.71 -7.92 24.28
C MET A 184 9.98 -6.70 24.85
N HIS A 185 9.62 -6.68 26.14
CA HIS A 185 8.80 -5.59 26.72
C HIS A 185 9.38 -4.18 26.47
N HIS A 186 10.68 -3.97 26.74
CA HIS A 186 11.33 -2.68 26.48
C HIS A 186 11.45 -2.36 24.99
N VAL A 187 11.58 -3.39 24.15
CA VAL A 187 11.70 -3.27 22.70
C VAL A 187 10.38 -2.87 22.06
N ILE A 188 9.25 -3.39 22.57
CA ILE A 188 7.91 -3.03 22.12
C ILE A 188 7.68 -1.52 22.31
N LYS A 189 8.04 -0.98 23.48
CA LYS A 189 7.91 0.47 23.77
C LYS A 189 8.62 1.30 22.69
N GLN A 190 9.84 0.95 22.33
CA GLN A 190 10.58 1.66 21.28
C GLN A 190 9.97 1.46 19.89
N MET A 191 9.51 0.24 19.59
CA MET A 191 8.81 -0.02 18.33
C MET A 191 7.51 0.78 18.20
N THR A 192 6.86 1.15 19.30
CA THR A 192 5.69 2.01 19.23
C THR A 192 6.02 3.37 18.59
N ASP A 193 7.14 3.97 18.97
CA ASP A 193 7.60 5.27 18.45
C ASP A 193 8.01 5.16 16.98
N VAL A 194 8.65 4.06 16.62
CA VAL A 194 9.02 3.74 15.24
C VAL A 194 7.77 3.60 14.36
N ILE A 195 6.79 2.81 14.81
CA ILE A 195 5.54 2.59 14.08
C ILE A 195 4.77 3.91 13.95
N LEU A 196 4.75 4.74 14.99
CA LEU A 196 4.13 6.06 14.95
C LEU A 196 4.83 7.00 13.96
N SER A 197 6.17 6.97 13.92
CA SER A 197 6.96 7.73 12.95
C SER A 197 6.66 7.32 11.51
N LEU A 198 6.62 6.00 11.25
CA LEU A 198 6.25 5.45 9.94
C LEU A 198 4.78 5.75 9.58
N HIS A 199 3.88 5.72 10.55
CA HIS A 199 2.47 6.08 10.38
C HIS A 199 2.32 7.54 9.96
N ARG A 200 2.98 8.48 10.64
CA ARG A 200 2.93 9.92 10.29
C ARG A 200 3.34 10.17 8.85
N GLU A 201 4.35 9.46 8.35
CA GLU A 201 4.76 9.55 6.95
C GLU A 201 3.76 8.86 6.00
N GLY A 202 3.33 7.64 6.35
CA GLY A 202 2.40 6.83 5.57
C GLY A 202 1.00 7.45 5.47
N TYR A 203 0.58 8.22 6.46
CA TYR A 203 -0.71 8.91 6.50
C TYR A 203 -0.88 9.85 5.30
N ARG A 204 0.16 10.64 4.98
CA ARG A 204 0.17 11.53 3.80
C ARG A 204 0.01 10.75 2.48
N LYS A 205 0.52 9.52 2.44
CA LYS A 205 0.54 8.66 1.24
C LYS A 205 -0.61 7.64 1.19
N ARG A 206 -1.51 7.69 2.20
CA ARG A 206 -2.65 6.78 2.40
C ARG A 206 -2.24 5.31 2.54
N ASP A 207 -1.09 5.08 3.16
CA ASP A 207 -0.67 3.73 3.54
C ASP A 207 -1.52 3.26 4.73
N LYS A 208 -1.91 1.98 4.74
CA LYS A 208 -2.61 1.40 5.89
C LYS A 208 -1.62 0.68 6.79
N ILE A 209 -1.92 0.68 8.08
CA ILE A 209 -1.16 -0.04 9.08
C ILE A 209 -2.08 -1.02 9.79
N ALA A 210 -1.58 -2.23 10.00
CA ALA A 210 -2.17 -3.25 10.85
C ALA A 210 -1.18 -3.62 11.94
N LEU A 211 -1.72 -3.89 13.13
CA LEU A 211 -0.93 -4.25 14.29
C LEU A 211 -1.47 -5.56 14.88
N LEU A 212 -0.58 -6.54 14.97
CA LEU A 212 -0.81 -7.83 15.57
C LEU A 212 0.21 -8.06 16.66
N ILE A 213 -0.22 -8.71 17.71
CA ILE A 213 0.64 -9.07 18.83
C ILE A 213 0.37 -10.50 19.22
N PHE A 214 1.43 -11.22 19.54
CA PHE A 214 1.31 -12.56 20.09
C PHE A 214 1.81 -12.58 21.52
N ARG A 215 0.99 -13.18 22.40
CA ARG A 215 1.22 -13.23 23.85
C ARG A 215 0.56 -14.46 24.45
N GLY A 216 1.18 -15.06 25.47
CA GLY A 216 0.60 -16.25 26.09
C GLY A 216 0.46 -17.36 25.06
N LYS A 217 -0.72 -17.97 24.93
CA LYS A 217 -0.96 -19.07 23.97
C LYS A 217 -1.62 -18.65 22.65
N LYS A 218 -1.81 -17.35 22.38
CA LYS A 218 -2.59 -16.88 21.22
C LYS A 218 -1.97 -15.64 20.54
N ALA A 219 -2.34 -15.43 19.27
CA ALA A 219 -2.08 -14.20 18.53
C ALA A 219 -3.36 -13.34 18.46
N VAL A 220 -3.24 -12.06 18.83
CA VAL A 220 -4.32 -11.08 18.91
C VAL A 220 -4.10 -9.98 17.87
N VAL A 221 -5.17 -9.63 17.15
CA VAL A 221 -5.16 -8.49 16.22
C VAL A 221 -5.59 -7.25 17.00
N LEU A 222 -4.66 -6.34 17.28
CA LEU A 222 -4.99 -5.09 17.95
C LEU A 222 -5.65 -4.09 17.01
N GLN A 223 -5.17 -4.04 15.77
CA GLN A 223 -5.66 -3.12 14.76
C GLN A 223 -5.68 -3.79 13.39
N LYS A 224 -6.88 -3.86 12.80
CA LYS A 224 -7.05 -4.23 11.39
C LYS A 224 -6.48 -3.13 10.48
N PRO A 225 -6.11 -3.42 9.22
CA PRO A 225 -5.54 -2.44 8.30
C PRO A 225 -6.37 -1.14 8.23
N THR A 226 -5.80 -0.05 8.75
CA THR A 226 -6.44 1.27 8.84
C THR A 226 -5.46 2.38 8.47
N VAL A 227 -5.98 3.50 7.98
CA VAL A 227 -5.19 4.72 7.77
C VAL A 227 -5.10 5.53 9.08
N ASN A 228 -6.11 5.47 9.95
CA ASN A 228 -6.09 6.11 11.26
C ASN A 228 -5.67 5.10 12.34
N PHE A 229 -4.49 5.32 12.92
CA PHE A 229 -3.83 4.39 13.84
C PHE A 229 -3.90 4.84 15.31
N ASN A 230 -4.52 5.98 15.62
CA ASN A 230 -4.43 6.61 16.94
C ASN A 230 -4.92 5.70 18.09
N MET A 231 -5.99 4.93 17.87
CA MET A 231 -6.53 4.00 18.88
C MET A 231 -5.58 2.84 19.19
N ALA A 232 -4.84 2.36 18.20
CA ALA A 232 -3.94 1.23 18.34
C ALA A 232 -2.70 1.60 19.18
N VAL A 233 -2.24 2.85 19.09
CA VAL A 233 -1.09 3.36 19.85
C VAL A 233 -1.36 3.33 21.35
N LYS A 234 -2.54 3.75 21.78
CA LYS A 234 -2.92 3.70 23.21
C LYS A 234 -2.87 2.28 23.74
N LYS A 235 -3.53 1.36 23.03
CA LYS A 235 -3.54 -0.08 23.37
C LYS A 235 -2.15 -0.70 23.37
N LEU A 236 -1.21 -0.18 22.58
CA LEU A 236 0.16 -0.69 22.48
C LEU A 236 1.03 -0.30 23.69
N LYS A 237 0.75 0.84 24.33
CA LYS A 237 1.48 1.32 25.51
C LYS A 237 1.13 0.55 26.79
N GLU A 238 -0.09 0.01 26.85
CA GLU A 238 -0.65 -0.72 28.00
C GLU A 238 -0.27 -2.21 28.00
N ILE A 239 0.64 -2.65 27.11
CA ILE A 239 0.92 -4.07 26.92
C ILE A 239 2.05 -4.53 27.83
N GLU A 240 1.70 -5.47 28.69
CA GLU A 240 2.64 -6.17 29.55
C GLU A 240 3.26 -7.39 28.86
N GLY A 241 4.52 -7.66 29.20
CA GLY A 241 5.24 -8.84 28.74
C GLY A 241 4.66 -10.12 29.33
N LYS A 242 4.47 -11.16 28.51
CA LYS A 242 4.13 -12.52 28.96
C LYS A 242 5.26 -13.50 28.61
N SER A 243 5.24 -14.71 29.17
CA SER A 243 6.35 -15.67 29.01
C SER A 243 6.37 -16.41 27.67
N TYR A 244 5.21 -16.59 27.02
CA TYR A 244 5.09 -17.46 25.85
C TYR A 244 5.02 -16.72 24.51
N THR A 245 5.53 -17.37 23.45
CA THR A 245 5.78 -16.84 22.10
C THR A 245 5.11 -17.71 21.01
N PRO A 246 3.79 -17.58 20.80
CA PRO A 246 3.04 -18.35 19.80
C PRO A 246 3.23 -17.75 18.40
N MET A 247 4.45 -17.82 17.88
CA MET A 247 4.85 -17.25 16.58
C MET A 247 4.10 -17.91 15.41
N ALA A 248 3.83 -19.22 15.48
CA ALA A 248 3.09 -19.94 14.45
C ALA A 248 1.66 -19.39 14.28
N ALA A 249 0.95 -19.20 15.40
CA ALA A 249 -0.38 -18.59 15.41
C ALA A 249 -0.34 -17.16 14.85
N ALA A 250 0.72 -16.40 15.14
CA ALA A 250 0.90 -15.05 14.61
C ALA A 250 1.04 -15.06 13.08
N LEU A 251 1.92 -15.90 12.53
CA LEU A 251 2.12 -16.02 11.08
C LEU A 251 0.83 -16.41 10.35
N ARG A 252 0.08 -17.37 10.91
CA ARG A 252 -1.21 -17.78 10.36
C ARG A 252 -2.20 -16.62 10.36
N LYS A 253 -2.33 -15.91 11.48
CA LYS A 253 -3.26 -14.78 11.62
C LYS A 253 -2.95 -13.63 10.66
N VAL A 254 -1.66 -13.33 10.47
CA VAL A 254 -1.20 -12.35 9.48
C VAL A 254 -1.57 -12.79 8.07
N SER A 255 -1.33 -14.05 7.72
CA SER A 255 -1.70 -14.58 6.39
C SER A 255 -3.20 -14.44 6.13
N GLU A 256 -4.05 -14.75 7.12
CA GLU A 256 -5.51 -14.57 7.03
C GLU A 256 -5.88 -13.10 6.80
N LEU A 257 -5.31 -12.17 7.58
CA LEU A 257 -5.58 -10.74 7.40
C LEU A 257 -5.13 -10.22 6.02
N ILE A 258 -3.98 -10.69 5.52
CA ILE A 258 -3.49 -10.32 4.19
C ILE A 258 -4.45 -10.82 3.11
N LYS A 259 -4.98 -12.04 3.24
CA LYS A 259 -5.99 -12.57 2.30
C LYS A 259 -7.23 -11.69 2.30
N VAL A 260 -7.76 -11.33 3.47
CA VAL A 260 -8.93 -10.45 3.60
C VAL A 260 -8.67 -9.08 2.96
N GLU A 261 -7.49 -8.50 3.16
CA GLU A 261 -7.17 -7.19 2.57
C GLU A 261 -6.97 -7.28 1.05
N LYS A 262 -6.36 -8.35 0.53
CA LYS A 262 -6.26 -8.61 -0.92
C LYS A 262 -7.62 -8.84 -1.58
N LEU A 263 -8.60 -9.39 -0.86
CA LEU A 263 -9.98 -9.50 -1.36
C LEU A 263 -10.64 -8.12 -1.52
N LYS A 264 -10.37 -7.18 -0.61
CA LYS A 264 -10.87 -5.79 -0.72
C LYS A 264 -10.19 -5.01 -1.86
N ASN A 265 -8.87 -5.14 -1.97
CA ASN A 265 -8.09 -4.55 -3.06
C ASN A 265 -6.98 -5.51 -3.50
N ARG A 266 -7.15 -6.10 -4.69
CA ARG A 266 -6.19 -7.06 -5.27
C ARG A 266 -4.82 -6.45 -5.58
N ASN A 267 -4.75 -5.14 -5.79
CA ASN A 267 -3.51 -4.44 -6.12
C ASN A 267 -2.74 -3.99 -4.87
N VAL A 268 -3.26 -4.26 -3.67
CA VAL A 268 -2.60 -3.91 -2.41
C VAL A 268 -1.21 -4.56 -2.30
N ILE A 269 -0.30 -3.87 -1.64
CA ILE A 269 1.07 -4.33 -1.43
C ILE A 269 1.25 -4.60 0.06
N PRO A 270 1.21 -5.87 0.49
CA PRO A 270 1.43 -6.23 1.88
C PRO A 270 2.93 -6.33 2.17
N VAL A 271 3.38 -5.63 3.21
CA VAL A 271 4.71 -5.79 3.80
C VAL A 271 4.53 -6.21 5.26
N VAL A 272 5.20 -7.29 5.66
CA VAL A 272 5.10 -7.85 7.01
C VAL A 272 6.39 -7.60 7.75
N PHE A 273 6.29 -6.90 8.88
CA PHE A 273 7.38 -6.72 9.85
C PHE A 273 7.13 -7.63 11.05
N ILE A 274 8.05 -8.55 11.30
CA ILE A 274 8.04 -9.39 12.51
C ILE A 274 9.10 -8.86 13.45
N CYS A 275 8.71 -8.38 14.63
CA CYS A 275 9.64 -7.98 15.67
C CYS A 275 9.62 -9.02 16.79
N SER A 276 10.68 -9.82 16.87
CA SER A 276 10.82 -10.93 17.83
C SER A 276 12.29 -11.33 17.95
N ASP A 277 12.66 -11.91 19.09
CA ASP A 277 13.93 -12.62 19.26
C ASP A 277 13.91 -14.05 18.66
N CYS A 278 12.83 -14.40 17.94
CA CYS A 278 12.62 -15.65 17.23
C CYS A 278 12.56 -16.89 18.14
N GLY A 279 12.32 -16.72 19.44
CA GLY A 279 12.24 -17.82 20.40
C GLY A 279 10.87 -18.48 20.47
N ALA A 280 10.36 -19.02 19.36
CA ALA A 280 9.03 -19.65 19.33
C ALA A 280 8.96 -20.93 20.18
N ASN A 281 7.96 -21.01 21.06
CA ASN A 281 7.79 -22.13 22.00
C ASN A 281 6.39 -22.77 22.02
N ILE A 282 5.45 -22.26 21.22
CA ILE A 282 4.09 -22.83 21.10
C ILE A 282 3.80 -23.19 19.65
N SER A 283 3.24 -24.38 19.45
CA SER A 283 2.72 -24.86 18.18
C SER A 283 1.28 -24.33 17.93
N ASP A 284 0.94 -24.01 16.68
CA ASP A 284 -0.45 -23.69 16.29
C ASP A 284 -1.26 -24.97 16.04
N LYS A 285 -0.61 -26.02 15.51
CA LYS A 285 -1.22 -27.35 15.30
C LYS A 285 -1.50 -28.10 16.61
N HIS A 286 -0.63 -27.97 17.60
CA HIS A 286 -0.76 -28.65 18.90
C HIS A 286 -0.80 -27.62 20.04
N PRO A 287 -1.98 -27.08 20.40
CA PRO A 287 -2.12 -25.99 21.38
C PRO A 287 -1.66 -26.34 22.81
N ASN A 288 -1.66 -27.63 23.14
CA ASN A 288 -1.21 -28.14 24.43
C ASN A 288 0.31 -28.35 24.50
N LEU A 289 0.98 -28.35 23.35
CA LEU A 289 2.43 -28.52 23.26
C LEU A 289 3.13 -27.19 23.54
N ILE A 290 3.75 -27.11 24.72
CA ILE A 290 4.67 -26.04 25.09
C ILE A 290 6.06 -26.67 25.04
N ALA A 291 6.93 -26.13 24.21
CA ALA A 291 8.25 -26.71 24.02
C ALA A 291 9.07 -26.65 25.31
N GLN A 292 9.48 -27.82 25.78
CA GLN A 292 10.39 -27.99 26.92
C GLN A 292 11.62 -28.78 26.49
N VAL A 293 11.45 -29.74 25.58
CA VAL A 293 12.51 -30.62 25.09
C VAL A 293 12.92 -30.22 23.66
N GLU A 294 14.13 -30.59 23.25
CA GLU A 294 14.66 -30.28 21.92
C GLU A 294 13.75 -30.82 20.79
N SER A 295 13.17 -32.01 20.96
CA SER A 295 12.22 -32.60 20.02
C SER A 295 11.03 -31.67 19.73
N ASP A 296 10.46 -31.06 20.76
CA ASP A 296 9.34 -30.11 20.63
C ASP A 296 9.73 -28.89 19.79
N TYR A 297 10.93 -28.34 20.05
CA TYR A 297 11.44 -27.21 19.27
C TYR A 297 11.66 -27.56 17.81
N THR A 298 12.08 -28.80 17.50
CA THR A 298 12.22 -29.23 16.10
C THR A 298 10.88 -29.27 15.39
N LEU A 299 9.83 -29.76 16.05
CA LEU A 299 8.47 -29.82 15.52
C LEU A 299 7.91 -28.42 15.25
N ILE A 300 8.05 -27.48 16.20
CA ILE A 300 7.65 -26.08 16.01
C ILE A 300 8.45 -25.42 14.87
N THR A 301 9.74 -25.72 14.77
CA THR A 301 10.59 -25.16 13.70
C THR A 301 10.16 -25.66 12.32
N GLN A 302 9.76 -26.94 12.20
CA GLN A 302 9.21 -27.51 10.98
C GLN A 302 7.85 -26.89 10.62
N GLU A 303 6.98 -26.69 11.60
CA GLU A 303 5.70 -25.99 11.40
C GLU A 303 5.91 -24.56 10.88
N LEU A 304 6.81 -23.79 11.49
CA LEU A 304 7.17 -22.45 11.04
C LEU A 304 7.76 -22.45 9.62
N LYS A 305 8.56 -23.46 9.27
CA LYS A 305 9.07 -23.66 7.91
C LYS A 305 7.94 -23.86 6.88
N GLU A 306 6.89 -24.58 7.22
CA GLU A 306 5.73 -24.73 6.33
C GLU A 306 4.96 -23.41 6.16
N LEU A 307 4.74 -22.69 7.26
CA LEU A 307 4.04 -21.40 7.25
C LEU A 307 4.81 -20.34 6.46
N THR A 308 6.12 -20.28 6.62
CA THR A 308 6.98 -19.36 5.85
C THR A 308 6.98 -19.67 4.36
N LYS A 309 7.03 -20.95 3.97
CA LYS A 309 6.85 -21.36 2.56
C LYS A 309 5.51 -20.90 2.00
N LYS A 310 4.42 -21.05 2.77
CA LYS A 310 3.07 -20.59 2.37
C LYS A 310 3.03 -19.07 2.17
N LEU A 311 3.67 -18.29 3.05
CA LEU A 311 3.77 -16.82 2.93
C LEU A 311 4.59 -16.40 1.70
N SER A 312 5.71 -17.08 1.44
CA SER A 312 6.56 -16.83 0.28
C SER A 312 5.83 -17.04 -1.05
N LYS A 313 5.05 -18.13 -1.16
CA LYS A 313 4.17 -18.39 -2.32
C LYS A 313 3.18 -17.26 -2.61
N GLN A 314 2.76 -16.51 -1.59
CA GLN A 314 1.85 -15.38 -1.73
C GLN A 314 2.53 -14.07 -2.18
N LYS A 315 3.85 -14.10 -2.46
CA LYS A 315 4.70 -12.95 -2.82
C LYS A 315 4.57 -11.82 -1.80
N ILE A 316 4.66 -12.17 -0.52
CA ILE A 316 4.62 -11.20 0.58
C ILE A 316 6.05 -10.83 0.95
N HIS A 317 6.32 -9.53 1.08
CA HIS A 317 7.62 -9.06 1.54
C HIS A 317 7.70 -9.20 3.05
N LEU A 318 8.67 -10.00 3.50
CA LEU A 318 8.86 -10.30 4.90
C LEU A 318 10.14 -9.66 5.41
N VAL A 319 10.03 -8.91 6.50
CA VAL A 319 11.13 -8.27 7.19
C VAL A 319 11.11 -8.72 8.64
N VAL A 320 12.20 -9.31 9.11
CA VAL A 320 12.36 -9.76 10.50
C VAL A 320 13.28 -8.77 11.20
N LEU A 321 12.81 -8.20 12.30
CA LEU A 321 13.48 -7.20 13.12
C LEU A 321 13.87 -7.86 14.45
N GLU A 322 15.16 -8.16 14.58
CA GLU A 322 15.75 -8.78 15.76
C GLU A 322 16.47 -7.72 16.60
N PRO A 323 16.15 -7.56 17.89
CA PRO A 323 16.91 -6.67 18.76
C PRO A 323 18.31 -7.25 19.01
N LYS A 324 19.35 -6.41 18.96
CA LYS A 324 20.70 -6.78 19.39
C LYS A 324 20.70 -7.07 20.90
N LYS A 325 20.96 -8.33 21.27
CA LYS A 325 21.22 -8.74 22.65
C LYS A 325 22.72 -8.55 22.96
N SER A 326 23.03 -8.22 24.21
CA SER A 326 24.41 -8.26 24.70
C SER A 326 24.87 -9.70 24.87
N TYR A 327 26.19 -9.94 24.90
CA TYR A 327 26.74 -11.29 25.09
C TYR A 327 26.14 -11.99 26.33
N ALA A 328 26.03 -11.25 27.44
CA ALA A 328 25.43 -11.73 28.70
C ALA A 328 23.94 -12.07 28.62
N THR A 329 23.20 -11.50 27.65
CA THR A 329 21.74 -11.69 27.54
C THR A 329 21.32 -12.56 26.35
N GLN A 330 22.28 -13.01 25.54
CA GLN A 330 22.00 -13.70 24.28
C GLN A 330 21.32 -15.07 24.49
N ALA A 331 21.66 -15.78 25.57
CA ALA A 331 21.08 -17.07 25.93
C ALA A 331 19.83 -16.97 26.83
N LEU A 332 19.49 -15.77 27.33
CA LEU A 332 18.37 -15.61 28.26
C LEU A 332 17.01 -15.67 27.55
N GLY A 333 16.17 -16.57 28.03
CA GLY A 333 14.74 -16.67 27.69
C GLY A 333 14.43 -17.27 26.32
N VAL A 334 15.44 -17.75 25.57
CA VAL A 334 15.26 -18.28 24.21
C VAL A 334 16.16 -19.49 23.97
N HIS A 335 15.60 -20.57 23.42
CA HIS A 335 16.38 -21.68 22.90
C HIS A 335 17.16 -21.24 21.64
N THR A 336 18.47 -21.04 21.80
CA THR A 336 19.36 -20.43 20.79
C THR A 336 19.36 -21.22 19.47
N TYR A 337 19.49 -22.54 19.54
CA TYR A 337 19.49 -23.41 18.35
C TYR A 337 18.18 -23.31 17.55
N SER A 338 17.05 -23.29 18.25
CA SER A 338 15.73 -23.15 17.60
C SER A 338 15.61 -21.78 16.92
N ALA A 339 15.95 -20.71 17.64
CA ALA A 339 15.88 -19.35 17.11
C ALA A 339 16.78 -19.15 15.88
N GLU A 340 17.99 -19.71 15.88
CA GLU A 340 18.87 -19.68 14.71
C GLU A 340 18.31 -20.45 13.51
N LYS A 341 17.75 -21.63 13.75
CA LYS A 341 17.14 -22.45 12.71
C LYS A 341 15.90 -21.77 12.12
N ILE A 342 15.09 -21.13 12.96
CA ILE A 342 13.96 -20.30 12.56
C ILE A 342 14.43 -19.14 11.68
N LYS A 343 15.47 -18.39 12.10
CA LYS A 343 16.06 -17.29 11.29
C LYS A 343 16.59 -17.78 9.94
N LYS A 344 17.28 -18.92 9.90
CA LYS A 344 17.75 -19.55 8.65
C LYS A 344 16.57 -19.93 7.75
N ASN A 345 15.49 -20.47 8.31
CA ASN A 345 14.28 -20.81 7.56
C ASN A 345 13.59 -19.57 6.97
N PHE A 346 13.48 -18.48 7.72
CA PHE A 346 12.94 -17.22 7.22
C PHE A 346 13.74 -16.66 6.03
N LYS A 347 15.07 -16.69 6.10
CA LYS A 347 15.94 -16.27 4.98
C LYS A 347 15.78 -17.19 3.76
N LYS A 348 15.92 -18.51 3.96
CA LYS A 348 15.96 -19.50 2.87
C LYS A 348 14.63 -19.72 2.18
N TYR A 349 13.53 -19.79 2.93
CA TYR A 349 12.21 -20.14 2.38
C TYR A 349 11.27 -18.94 2.26
N GLY A 350 11.46 -17.93 3.11
CA GLY A 350 10.62 -16.73 3.15
C GLY A 350 11.15 -15.55 2.33
N ASN A 351 12.35 -15.65 1.74
CA ASN A 351 13.11 -14.52 1.20
C ASN A 351 13.13 -13.31 2.16
N ALA A 352 13.15 -13.59 3.47
CA ALA A 352 13.01 -12.57 4.48
C ALA A 352 14.31 -11.81 4.65
N GLN A 353 14.20 -10.49 4.74
CA GLN A 353 15.32 -9.65 5.14
C GLN A 353 15.37 -9.60 6.67
N VAL A 354 16.47 -10.05 7.26
CA VAL A 354 16.66 -10.07 8.72
C VAL A 354 17.56 -8.90 9.11
N TYR A 355 17.04 -7.98 9.91
CA TYR A 355 17.74 -6.80 10.40
C TYR A 355 17.93 -6.88 11.90
N LYS A 356 19.17 -6.63 12.34
CA LYS A 356 19.52 -6.53 13.74
C LYS A 356 19.60 -5.06 14.14
N PHE A 357 18.73 -4.60 15.01
CA PHE A 357 18.70 -3.19 15.43
C PHE A 357 19.18 -3.00 16.86
N ASN A 358 19.70 -1.82 17.16
CA ASN A 358 20.11 -1.46 18.51
C ASN A 358 18.88 -1.04 19.34
N LYS A 359 18.67 -1.72 20.48
CA LYS A 359 17.62 -1.42 21.45
C LYS A 359 17.79 -0.08 22.19
N TYR A 360 18.78 0.75 21.86
CA TYR A 360 18.96 2.05 22.51
C TYR A 360 18.87 3.22 21.53
N ASN A 361 18.79 2.95 20.22
CA ASN A 361 18.75 3.98 19.20
C ASN A 361 17.55 3.78 18.24
N PRO A 362 16.37 4.32 18.56
CA PRO A 362 15.19 4.20 17.69
C PRO A 362 15.37 4.96 16.37
N ASN A 363 16.18 6.02 16.34
CA ASN A 363 16.40 6.83 15.13
C ASN A 363 17.10 6.04 14.03
N SER A 364 18.14 5.26 14.37
CA SER A 364 18.82 4.41 13.38
C SER A 364 17.87 3.37 12.78
N LEU A 365 16.97 2.82 13.61
CA LEU A 365 15.99 1.83 13.21
C LEU A 365 14.94 2.44 12.27
N ILE A 366 14.43 3.63 12.58
CA ILE A 366 13.52 4.38 11.68
C ILE A 366 14.19 4.60 10.32
N LEU A 367 15.47 4.99 10.30
CA LEU A 367 16.21 5.22 9.06
C LEU A 367 16.42 3.94 8.26
N GLU A 368 16.71 2.81 8.91
CA GLU A 368 16.81 1.51 8.25
C GLU A 368 15.46 1.07 7.68
N LEU A 369 14.39 1.14 8.47
CA LEU A 369 13.05 0.79 7.99
C LEU A 369 12.58 1.68 6.84
N LYS A 370 12.98 2.96 6.84
CA LYS A 370 12.73 3.87 5.73
C LYS A 370 13.56 3.56 4.49
N LYS A 371 14.75 2.96 4.61
CA LYS A 371 15.52 2.50 3.44
C LYS A 371 14.93 1.22 2.86
N ILE A 372 14.47 0.35 3.75
CA ILE A 372 13.82 -0.92 3.45
C ILE A 372 12.54 -0.64 2.68
N LEU A 373 11.60 0.10 3.27
CA LEU A 373 10.37 0.51 2.62
C LEU A 373 10.57 1.53 1.51
#